data_AF-T2JAC7-F1
#
_entry.id   AF-T2JAC7-F1
#
_cell.length_a   1.000
_cell.length_b   1.000
_cell.length_c   1.000
_cell.angle_alpha   90.00
_cell.angle_beta   90.00
_cell.angle_gamma   90.00
#
_symmetry.space_group_name_H-M   'P 1'
#
loop_
_entity.id
_entity.type
_entity.pdbx_description
1 polymer ?
#
loop_
_entity_poly.entity_id
_entity_poly.type
_entity_poly.pdbx_seq_one_letter_code
_entity_poly.pdbx_strand_id
1 'polypeptide(L)' 'MQQEKWIKWKPIERIPNTLYIEELKDTRDGLTIVMTREDNILPSLIINFDTIISYRNTDESYLLKTLNERENFNK' A
#
# COMPACT_ATOMS: atom_id res chain seq x y z
N MET A 1 -14.13 -7.84 34.69
CA MET A 1 -13.90 -8.51 33.40
C MET A 1 -14.37 -7.55 32.33
N GLN A 2 -13.48 -7.02 31.48
CA GLN A 2 -13.89 -6.14 30.39
C GLN A 2 -14.54 -7.00 29.29
N GLN A 3 -15.72 -6.60 28.86
CA GLN A 3 -16.54 -7.33 27.89
C GLN A 3 -16.07 -6.96 26.48
N GLU A 4 -15.84 -7.95 25.62
CA GLU A 4 -15.43 -7.71 24.23
C GLU A 4 -16.51 -6.93 23.47
N LYS A 5 -16.10 -5.84 22.81
CA LYS A 5 -17.01 -4.95 22.08
C LYS A 5 -16.76 -5.08 20.58
N TRP A 6 -17.71 -5.69 19.88
CA TRP A 6 -17.69 -5.79 18.43
C TRP A 6 -18.19 -4.49 17.80
N ILE A 7 -17.32 -3.80 17.09
CA ILE A 7 -17.64 -2.55 16.38
C ILE A 7 -17.77 -2.87 14.89
N LYS A 8 -18.92 -2.55 14.29
CA LYS A 8 -19.10 -2.69 12.84
C LYS A 8 -18.15 -1.72 12.13
N TRP A 9 -17.31 -2.26 11.25
CA TRP A 9 -16.44 -1.45 10.41
C TRP A 9 -17.30 -0.57 9.49
N LYS A 10 -16.99 0.73 9.44
CA LYS A 10 -17.59 1.69 8.53
C LYS A 10 -16.53 2.13 7.52
N PRO A 11 -16.88 2.29 6.23
CA PRO A 11 -15.98 2.88 5.26
C PRO A 11 -15.52 4.26 5.72
N ILE A 12 -14.25 4.57 5.48
CA ILE A 12 -13.72 5.92 5.68
C ILE A 12 -14.26 6.79 4.55
N GLU A 13 -14.99 7.84 4.89
CA GLU A 13 -15.52 8.77 3.89
C GLU A 13 -14.38 9.55 3.22
N ARG A 14 -14.58 9.90 1.94
CA ARG A 14 -13.67 10.77 1.16
C ARG A 14 -12.27 10.18 0.89
N ILE A 15 -12.12 8.86 0.92
CA ILE A 15 -10.95 8.22 0.31
C ILE A 15 -11.07 8.34 -1.22
N PRO A 16 -10.04 8.86 -1.92
CA PRO A 16 -10.01 8.91 -3.38
C PRO A 16 -10.14 7.51 -3.99
N ASN A 17 -10.81 7.42 -5.15
CA ASN A 17 -10.98 6.14 -5.86
C ASN A 17 -9.65 5.53 -6.33
N THR A 18 -8.62 6.36 -6.51
CA THR A 18 -7.30 5.94 -6.97
C THR A 18 -6.23 6.61 -6.12
N LEU A 19 -5.33 5.78 -5.60
CA LEU A 19 -4.19 6.15 -4.79
C LEU A 19 -2.99 5.32 -5.27
N TYR A 20 -1.81 5.90 -5.16
CA TYR A 20 -0.53 5.30 -5.52
C TYR A 20 0.34 5.19 -4.27
N ILE A 21 1.11 4.11 -4.15
CA ILE A 21 2.07 3.97 -3.05
C ILE A 21 3.17 5.01 -3.26
N GLU A 22 3.32 5.89 -2.29
CA GLU A 22 4.40 6.88 -2.23
C GLU A 22 5.60 6.29 -1.49
N GLU A 23 5.35 5.71 -0.30
CA GLU A 23 6.40 5.15 0.54
C GLU A 23 5.92 3.89 1.28
N LEU A 24 6.84 2.95 1.48
CA LEU A 24 6.67 1.80 2.36
C LEU A 24 7.81 1.81 3.37
N LYS A 25 7.51 2.13 4.63
CA LYS A 25 8.50 2.27 5.71
C LYS A 25 8.37 1.13 6.69
N ASP A 26 9.35 0.26 6.69
CA ASP A 26 9.51 -0.79 7.69
C ASP A 26 10.50 -0.33 8.75
N THR A 27 10.00 -0.11 9.95
CA THR A 27 10.75 0.46 11.07
C THR A 27 10.61 -0.41 12.31
N ARG A 28 11.38 -0.10 13.35
CA ARG A 28 11.24 -0.77 14.65
C ARG A 28 9.84 -0.62 15.27
N ASP A 29 9.14 0.44 14.89
CA ASP A 29 7.79 0.75 15.40
C ASP A 29 6.70 0.09 14.55
N GLY A 30 7.08 -0.67 13.51
CA GLY A 30 6.17 -1.40 12.63
C GLY A 30 6.22 -0.91 11.18
N LEU A 31 5.13 -1.15 10.44
CA LEU A 31 5.03 -0.87 9.01
C LEU A 31 4.13 0.34 8.75
N THR A 32 4.63 1.31 8.00
CA THR A 32 3.85 2.45 7.50
C THR A 32 3.74 2.39 5.98
N ILE A 33 2.52 2.49 5.48
CA ILE A 33 2.20 2.64 4.06
C ILE A 33 1.73 4.08 3.84
N VAL A 34 2.45 4.83 3.01
CA VAL A 34 2.06 6.18 2.59
C VAL A 34 1.55 6.09 1.17
N MET A 35 0.35 6.61 0.94
CA MET A 35 -0.27 6.67 -0.38
C MET A 35 -0.63 8.10 -0.75
N THR A 36 -0.43 8.43 -2.02
CA THR A 36 -0.70 9.76 -2.58
C THR A 36 -1.57 9.65 -3.83
N ARG A 37 -2.02 10.81 -4.33
CA ARG A 37 -2.75 10.93 -5.59
C ARG A 37 -1.79 11.30 -6.71
N GLU A 38 -2.16 11.01 -7.95
CA GLU A 38 -1.36 11.36 -9.14
C GLU A 38 -1.07 12.87 -9.25
N ASP A 39 -2.01 13.71 -8.82
CA ASP A 39 -1.88 15.17 -8.84
C ASP A 39 -0.94 15.71 -7.75
N ASN A 40 -0.44 14.86 -6.84
CA ASN A 40 0.29 15.23 -5.62
C ASN A 40 -0.44 16.29 -4.77
N ILE A 41 -1.75 16.45 -4.98
CA ILE A 41 -2.60 17.32 -4.18
C ILE A 41 -3.14 16.48 -3.04
N LEU A 42 -2.94 16.95 -1.81
CA LEU A 42 -3.51 16.38 -0.58
C LEU A 42 -4.98 15.96 -0.82
N PRO A 43 -5.44 14.79 -0.34
CA PRO A 43 -4.95 14.09 0.84
C PRO A 43 -4.11 12.83 0.59
N SER A 44 -3.03 12.68 1.37
CA SER A 44 -2.29 11.44 1.51
C SER A 44 -3.00 10.49 2.50
N LEU A 45 -3.08 9.21 2.17
CA LEU A 45 -3.58 8.17 3.08
C LEU A 45 -2.39 7.46 3.72
N ILE A 46 -2.32 7.51 5.06
CA ILE A 46 -1.26 6.86 5.85
C ILE A 46 -1.89 5.71 6.63
N ILE A 47 -1.35 4.50 6.43
CA ILE A 47 -1.75 3.30 7.17
C ILE A 47 -0.58 2.86 8.03
N ASN A 48 -0.81 2.70 9.33
CA ASN A 48 0.19 2.25 10.29
C ASN A 48 -0.19 0.89 10.86
N PHE A 49 0.78 -0.01 10.94
CA PHE A 49 0.66 -1.31 11.58
C PHE A 49 1.70 -1.42 12.70
N ASP A 50 1.24 -1.36 13.96
CA ASP A 50 2.10 -1.35 15.16
C ASP A 50 2.93 -2.64 15.33
N THR A 51 2.43 -3.77 14.83
CA THR A 51 3.15 -5.05 14.85
C THR A 51 2.81 -5.82 13.60
N ILE A 52 3.82 -6.20 12.85
CA ILE A 52 3.70 -7.02 11.65
C ILE A 52 4.38 -8.37 11.89
N ILE A 53 3.68 -9.46 11.58
CA ILE A 53 4.28 -10.81 11.61
C ILE A 53 5.15 -10.99 10.35
N SER A 54 4.62 -10.57 9.20
CA SER A 54 5.33 -10.51 7.92
C SER A 54 4.53 -9.68 6.92
N TYR A 55 5.21 -9.13 5.92
CA TYR A 55 4.58 -8.60 4.70
C TYR A 55 5.41 -9.02 3.49
N ARG A 56 4.79 -9.00 2.31
CA ARG A 56 5.46 -9.24 1.03
C ARG A 56 5.10 -8.10 0.09
N ASN A 57 6.11 -7.39 -0.37
CA ASN A 57 5.97 -6.47 -1.49
C ASN A 57 6.28 -7.24 -2.78
N THR A 58 5.37 -7.19 -3.75
CA THR A 58 5.63 -7.66 -5.11
C THR A 58 5.91 -6.45 -5.97
N ASP A 59 7.20 -6.13 -6.14
CA ASP A 59 7.61 -5.10 -7.09
C ASP A 59 7.49 -5.65 -8.52
N GLU A 60 6.37 -5.33 -9.17
CA GLU A 60 6.12 -5.72 -10.56
C GLU A 60 6.98 -4.96 -11.57
N SER A 61 7.77 -3.96 -11.15
CA SER A 61 8.64 -3.18 -12.05
C SER A 61 9.64 -4.08 -12.80
N TYR A 62 10.12 -5.15 -12.16
CA TYR A 62 11.01 -6.14 -12.80
C TYR A 62 10.26 -7.11 -13.69
N LEU A 63 9.03 -7.48 -13.34
CA LEU A 63 8.18 -8.31 -14.19
C LEU A 63 7.88 -7.60 -15.52
N LEU A 64 7.53 -6.31 -15.48
CA LEU A 64 7.28 -5.50 -16.67
C LEU A 64 8.52 -5.34 -17.55
N LYS A 65 9.71 -5.16 -16.94
CA LYS A 65 10.99 -5.16 -17.69
C LYS A 65 11.22 -6.49 -18.42
N THR A 66 11.00 -7.60 -17.72
CA THR A 66 11.22 -8.95 -18.27
C THR A 66 10.22 -9.28 -19.39
N LEU A 67 8.97 -8.81 -19.28
CA LEU A 67 7.96 -8.96 -20.33
C LEU A 67 8.33 -8.15 -21.59
N ASN A 68 8.76 -6.90 -21.43
CA ASN A 68 9.24 -6.08 -22.55
C ASN A 68 10.48 -6.68 -23.22
N GLU A 69 11.44 -7.21 -22.46
CA GLU A 69 12.59 -7.91 -23.03
C GLU A 69 12.14 -9.12 -23.84
N ARG A 70 11.22 -9.93 -23.31
CA ARG A 70 10.70 -11.12 -23.99
C ARG A 70 9.94 -10.80 -25.28
N GLU A 71 9.19 -9.70 -25.35
CA GLU A 71 8.55 -9.29 -26.61
C GLU A 71 9.57 -8.83 -27.67
N ASN A 72 10.67 -8.19 -27.24
CA ASN A 72 11.74 -7.77 -28.15
C ASN A 72 12.62 -8.94 -28.63
N PHE A 73 12.75 -10.02 -27.85
CA PHE A 73 13.45 -11.25 -28.27
C PHE A 73 12.70 -12.09 -29.30
N ASN A 74 11.39 -11.88 -29.48
CA ASN A 74 10.55 -12.62 -30.43
C ASN A 74 10.30 -11.86 -31.75
N LYS A 75 11.09 -10.82 -32.05
CA LYS A 75 11.15 -10.13 -33.34
C LYS A 75 12.47 -10.42 -34.04
#